data_AF-A0A934Y0Y5-F1
#
_entry.id   AF-A0A934Y0Y5-F1
#
_cell.length_a   1.000
_cell.length_b   1.000
_cell.length_c   1.000
_cell.angle_alpha   90.00
_cell.angle_beta   90.00
_cell.angle_gamma   90.00
#
_symmetry.space_group_name_H-M   'P 1'
#
loop_
_entity.id
_entity.type
_entity.pdbx_description
1 polymer ?
#
loop_
_entity_poly.entity_id
_entity_poly.type
_entity_poly.pdbx_seq_one_letter_code
_entity_poly.pdbx_strand_id
1 'polypeptide(L)'
;MRMTSPLFLCLMCSFGVSAGDRPNTGLETDSDVSLPPVQVVAGRPNWEARSDLDAANRAAARRLPDALQELLAATMDRRPDAMRPEHFRLVDGAEYGRIFQVQFDKVVVDLTVPYAKDETLDALRYLDGIDVLASADAPAFHVISVLVPPARLLDVALLPGVSGIHAAGGVTGGAGIVLHPKAQGAVGNQAEQALEVEAVRRVFPAADGGLLRIGTLSDSANRIGGGVATSQGTNDLPAGGRVSVVADMVGGSPTDEGRAMMELIHDIAPGTAQLAFATATGGQANFASNINVLATTREIINDDYVYFARSLGIRMASSPRL
;
A
#
# COMPACT_ATOMS: atom_id res chain seq x y z
N MET A 1 -17.04 -55.73 5.75
CA MET A 1 -17.16 -55.15 4.39
C MET A 1 -16.77 -53.69 4.51
N ARG A 2 -15.51 -53.27 4.33
CA ARG A 2 -14.78 -52.99 3.08
C ARG A 2 -15.58 -52.17 2.05
N MET A 3 -15.17 -50.91 1.88
CA MET A 3 -14.89 -50.18 0.60
C MET A 3 -14.64 -48.70 0.95
N THR A 4 -13.39 -48.20 0.97
CA THR A 4 -12.50 -47.71 -0.12
C THR A 4 -12.78 -46.27 -0.57
N SER A 5 -11.79 -45.40 -0.34
CA SER A 5 -11.59 -44.06 -0.90
C SER A 5 -11.28 -44.06 -2.41
N PRO A 6 -11.41 -42.92 -3.10
CA PRO A 6 -10.55 -42.55 -4.23
C PRO A 6 -9.75 -41.27 -3.89
N LEU A 7 -8.42 -41.33 -3.80
CA LEU A 7 -7.44 -41.11 -4.88
C LEU A 7 -7.48 -39.71 -5.51
N PHE A 8 -6.68 -38.81 -4.94
CA PHE A 8 -6.16 -37.60 -5.58
C PHE A 8 -4.92 -37.97 -6.41
N LEU A 9 -4.96 -37.73 -7.72
CA LEU A 9 -3.84 -37.95 -8.63
C LEU A 9 -2.89 -36.73 -8.58
N CYS A 10 -1.74 -36.91 -7.95
CA CYS A 10 -0.64 -35.96 -7.95
C CYS A 10 0.28 -36.28 -9.15
N LEU A 11 0.37 -35.36 -10.12
CA LEU A 11 1.28 -35.50 -11.26
C LEU A 11 2.67 -34.98 -10.85
N MET A 12 3.59 -35.91 -10.58
CA MET A 12 5.02 -35.61 -10.46
C MET A 12 5.62 -35.41 -11.86
N CYS A 13 6.25 -34.27 -12.11
CA CYS A 13 7.23 -34.12 -13.18
C CYS A 13 8.64 -34.36 -12.60
N SER A 14 9.27 -35.46 -12.99
CA SER A 14 10.67 -35.76 -12.74
C SER A 14 11.58 -34.77 -13.46
N PHE A 15 12.50 -34.13 -12.72
CA PHE A 15 13.71 -33.56 -13.31
C PHE A 15 14.87 -34.53 -13.06
N GLY A 16 15.36 -35.13 -14.14
CA GLY A 16 16.59 -35.92 -14.14
C GLY A 16 17.80 -34.98 -14.11
N VAL A 17 18.64 -35.12 -13.09
CA VAL A 17 19.98 -34.51 -13.06
C VAL A 17 20.92 -35.44 -13.83
N SER A 18 21.46 -34.96 -14.95
CA SER A 18 22.62 -35.55 -15.61
C SER A 18 23.84 -34.69 -15.31
N ALA A 19 24.83 -35.28 -14.64
CA ALA A 19 26.15 -34.68 -14.43
C ALA A 19 27.01 -34.88 -15.69
N GLY A 20 27.62 -33.82 -16.21
CA GLY A 20 28.63 -33.91 -17.27
C GLY A 20 28.96 -32.56 -17.91
N ASP A 21 30.23 -32.18 -17.78
CA ASP A 21 31.00 -31.19 -18.55
C ASP A 21 30.79 -29.69 -18.29
N ARG A 22 31.77 -29.12 -17.56
CA ARG A 22 32.14 -27.71 -17.65
C ARG A 22 33.02 -27.49 -18.88
N PRO A 23 32.81 -26.38 -19.60
CA PRO A 23 33.93 -25.55 -19.99
C PRO A 23 33.78 -24.12 -19.46
N ASN A 24 34.94 -23.59 -19.09
CA ASN A 24 35.21 -22.29 -18.54
C ASN A 24 35.08 -21.21 -19.62
N THR A 25 34.15 -20.27 -19.50
CA THR A 25 34.18 -18.99 -20.23
C THR A 25 33.84 -17.87 -19.26
N GLY A 26 34.73 -16.89 -19.18
CA GLY A 26 34.77 -15.86 -18.14
C GLY A 26 33.45 -15.15 -17.90
N LEU A 27 33.09 -15.05 -16.62
CA LEU A 27 32.14 -14.06 -16.13
C LEU A 27 32.88 -12.72 -16.07
N GLU A 28 32.78 -11.96 -17.16
CA GLU A 28 32.90 -10.50 -17.08
C GLU A 28 31.78 -9.99 -16.17
N THR A 29 32.15 -9.21 -15.17
CA THR A 29 31.22 -8.46 -14.34
C THR A 29 30.63 -7.36 -15.20
N ASP A 30 29.44 -7.59 -15.76
CA ASP A 30 28.66 -6.54 -16.43
C ASP A 30 28.05 -5.63 -15.36
N SER A 31 28.90 -4.79 -14.78
CA SER A 31 28.54 -3.68 -13.92
C SER A 31 28.17 -2.49 -14.78
N ASP A 32 27.12 -2.57 -15.60
CA ASP A 32 26.54 -1.36 -16.20
C ASP A 32 25.12 -1.52 -16.78
N VAL A 33 24.24 -2.31 -16.13
CA VAL A 33 22.80 -2.08 -16.30
C VAL A 33 22.40 -0.94 -15.36
N SER A 34 22.79 0.27 -15.75
CA SER A 34 22.13 1.49 -15.31
C SER A 34 20.66 1.38 -15.75
N LEU A 35 19.81 0.89 -14.83
CA LEU A 35 18.37 1.05 -15.00
C LEU A 35 18.13 2.54 -15.20
N PRO A 36 17.47 2.94 -16.30
CA PRO A 36 17.20 4.36 -16.49
C PRO A 36 16.48 4.86 -15.24
N PRO A 37 16.81 6.07 -14.76
CA PRO A 37 16.11 6.64 -13.62
C PRO A 37 14.63 6.54 -13.92
N VAL A 38 13.88 5.93 -13.00
CA VAL A 38 12.42 5.92 -13.05
C VAL A 38 12.03 7.39 -13.15
N GLN A 39 11.67 7.80 -14.37
CA GLN A 39 11.17 9.13 -14.62
C GLN A 39 9.90 9.20 -13.79
N VAL A 40 9.89 10.03 -12.75
CA VAL A 40 8.65 10.47 -12.11
C VAL A 40 7.81 11.05 -13.24
N VAL A 41 6.82 10.30 -13.70
CA VAL A 41 6.06 10.67 -14.88
C VAL A 41 5.28 11.94 -14.55
N ALA A 42 5.71 13.04 -15.15
CA ALA A 42 4.95 14.27 -15.17
C ALA A 42 3.66 14.02 -15.96
N GLY A 43 2.52 14.00 -15.25
CA GLY A 43 1.20 13.99 -15.88
C GLY A 43 0.13 13.22 -15.12
N ARG A 44 -0.11 13.55 -13.83
CA ARG A 44 -1.40 13.17 -13.24
C ARG A 44 -2.52 13.81 -14.09
N PRO A 45 -3.63 13.10 -14.34
CA PRO A 45 -4.67 13.62 -15.22
C PRO A 45 -5.25 14.91 -14.66
N ASN A 46 -5.36 15.94 -15.50
CA ASN A 46 -5.85 17.26 -15.10
C ASN A 46 -7.38 17.33 -15.03
N TRP A 47 -8.04 16.26 -14.55
CA TRP A 47 -9.47 16.30 -14.30
C TRP A 47 -9.80 17.28 -13.16
N GLU A 48 -8.88 17.49 -12.21
CA GLU A 48 -9.10 18.39 -11.06
C GLU A 48 -9.34 19.86 -11.46
N ALA A 49 -8.67 20.35 -12.51
CA ALA A 49 -8.81 21.73 -12.98
C ALA A 49 -10.01 21.94 -13.91
N ARG A 50 -10.79 20.89 -14.20
CA ARG A 50 -11.95 20.99 -15.08
C ARG A 50 -13.08 21.77 -14.41
N SER A 51 -13.56 22.79 -15.13
CA SER A 51 -14.61 23.70 -14.66
C SER A 51 -16.01 23.10 -14.71
N ASP A 52 -16.21 22.04 -15.49
CA ASP A 52 -17.50 21.35 -15.66
C ASP A 52 -17.76 20.27 -14.59
N LEU A 53 -16.77 19.95 -13.75
CA LEU A 53 -17.00 19.13 -12.56
C LEU A 53 -17.46 20.01 -11.40
N ASP A 54 -18.55 19.64 -10.76
CA ASP A 54 -18.95 20.25 -9.50
C ASP A 54 -18.13 19.72 -8.31
N ALA A 55 -18.41 20.22 -7.10
CA ALA A 55 -17.70 19.82 -5.90
C ALA A 55 -17.92 18.34 -5.52
N ALA A 56 -19.13 17.81 -5.75
CA ALA A 56 -19.47 16.43 -5.42
C ALA A 56 -18.76 15.45 -6.36
N ASN A 57 -18.78 15.74 -7.66
CA ASN A 57 -18.07 14.99 -8.69
C ASN A 57 -16.56 15.01 -8.44
N ARG A 58 -15.99 16.16 -8.05
CA ARG A 58 -14.57 16.22 -7.66
C ARG A 58 -14.28 15.35 -6.43
N ALA A 59 -15.11 15.41 -5.40
CA ALA A 59 -14.93 14.59 -4.21
C ALA A 59 -15.07 13.08 -4.52
N ALA A 60 -15.97 12.71 -5.42
CA ALA A 60 -16.12 11.35 -5.90
C ALA A 60 -14.91 10.88 -6.73
N ALA A 61 -14.42 11.71 -7.65
CA ALA A 61 -13.22 11.42 -8.44
C ALA A 61 -11.98 11.19 -7.56
N ARG A 62 -11.80 11.97 -6.47
CA ARG A 62 -10.70 11.77 -5.51
C ARG A 62 -10.74 10.41 -4.80
N ARG A 63 -11.91 9.77 -4.72
CA ARG A 63 -12.06 8.43 -4.10
C ARG A 63 -11.75 7.29 -5.07
N LEU A 64 -11.69 7.57 -6.37
CA LEU A 64 -11.29 6.57 -7.35
C LEU A 64 -9.78 6.29 -7.23
N PRO A 65 -9.33 5.04 -7.39
CA PRO A 65 -7.92 4.70 -7.58
C PRO A 65 -7.34 5.41 -8.80
N ASP A 66 -6.02 5.64 -8.80
CA ASP A 66 -5.32 6.40 -9.84
C ASP A 66 -5.62 5.87 -11.27
N ALA A 67 -5.60 4.56 -11.46
CA ALA A 67 -5.94 3.94 -12.75
C ALA A 67 -7.38 4.26 -13.22
N LEU A 68 -8.35 4.34 -12.31
CA LEU A 68 -9.72 4.73 -12.65
C LEU A 68 -9.84 6.24 -12.86
N GLN A 69 -9.06 7.07 -12.16
CA GLN A 69 -8.99 8.51 -12.42
C GLN A 69 -8.40 8.82 -13.80
N GLU A 70 -7.36 8.09 -14.21
CA GLU A 70 -6.77 8.20 -15.55
C GLU A 70 -7.78 7.83 -16.64
N LEU A 71 -8.49 6.72 -16.44
CA LEU A 71 -9.52 6.27 -17.36
C LEU A 71 -10.69 7.27 -17.43
N LEU A 72 -11.13 7.79 -16.28
CA LEU A 72 -12.17 8.81 -16.19
C LEU A 72 -11.75 10.08 -16.95
N ALA A 73 -10.54 10.58 -16.70
CA ALA A 73 -10.03 11.75 -17.39
C ALA A 73 -9.99 11.54 -18.91
N ALA A 74 -9.53 10.36 -19.36
CA ALA A 74 -9.52 10.01 -20.77
C ALA A 74 -10.92 9.96 -21.39
N THR A 75 -11.95 9.50 -20.68
CA THR A 75 -13.34 9.60 -21.17
C THR A 75 -13.83 11.02 -21.28
N MET A 76 -13.41 11.90 -20.39
CA MET A 76 -13.87 13.29 -20.39
C MET A 76 -13.26 14.09 -21.54
N ASP A 77 -12.09 13.69 -22.03
CA ASP A 77 -11.38 14.33 -23.15
C ASP A 77 -11.69 13.71 -24.52
N ARG A 78 -12.18 12.47 -24.55
CA ARG A 78 -12.55 11.73 -25.78
C ARG A 78 -14.06 11.57 -25.89
N ARG A 79 -14.55 11.12 -27.06
CA ARG A 79 -15.93 10.62 -27.14
C ARG A 79 -16.02 9.31 -26.35
N PRO A 80 -16.91 9.19 -25.35
CA PRO A 80 -16.94 8.04 -24.45
C PRO A 80 -17.18 6.71 -25.16
N ASP A 81 -17.97 6.73 -26.24
CA ASP A 81 -18.38 5.55 -27.01
C ASP A 81 -17.24 4.89 -27.82
N ALA A 82 -16.11 5.58 -27.99
CA ALA A 82 -14.96 5.08 -28.74
C ALA A 82 -13.84 4.57 -27.82
N MET A 83 -14.00 4.69 -26.50
CA MET A 83 -12.94 4.30 -25.57
C MET A 83 -12.91 2.79 -25.37
N ARG A 84 -11.73 2.20 -25.54
CA ARG A 84 -11.47 0.78 -25.29
C ARG A 84 -10.61 0.63 -24.04
N PRO A 85 -11.20 0.33 -22.87
CA PRO A 85 -10.45 0.24 -21.61
C PRO A 85 -9.35 -0.81 -21.66
N GLU A 86 -9.56 -1.90 -22.39
CA GLU A 86 -8.59 -2.99 -22.52
C GLU A 86 -7.21 -2.52 -23.02
N HIS A 87 -7.19 -1.58 -23.96
CA HIS A 87 -5.97 -1.02 -24.57
C HIS A 87 -5.63 0.39 -24.07
N PHE A 88 -6.32 0.86 -23.03
CA PHE A 88 -5.99 2.15 -22.43
C PHE A 88 -4.62 2.06 -21.75
N ARG A 89 -3.69 2.94 -22.13
CA ARG A 89 -2.37 3.01 -21.50
C ARG A 89 -2.41 3.95 -20.32
N LEU A 90 -2.03 3.41 -19.18
CA LEU A 90 -1.79 4.18 -17.95
C LEU A 90 -0.54 5.05 -18.11
N VAL A 91 -0.39 6.01 -17.20
CA VAL A 91 0.73 6.95 -17.14
C VAL A 91 2.09 6.24 -17.04
N ASP A 92 2.14 5.08 -16.38
CA ASP A 92 3.33 4.22 -16.28
C ASP A 92 3.61 3.40 -17.57
N GLY A 93 2.73 3.51 -18.58
CA GLY A 93 2.82 2.82 -19.86
C GLY A 93 2.17 1.43 -19.89
N ALA A 94 1.68 0.91 -18.76
CA ALA A 94 0.98 -0.36 -18.71
C ALA A 94 -0.40 -0.27 -19.37
N GLU A 95 -0.85 -1.37 -19.98
CA GLU A 95 -2.21 -1.45 -20.51
C GLU A 95 -3.17 -1.86 -19.41
N TYR A 96 -4.25 -1.09 -19.24
CA TYR A 96 -5.23 -1.28 -18.17
C TYR A 96 -5.80 -2.71 -18.17
N GLY A 97 -6.17 -3.26 -19.34
CA GLY A 97 -6.71 -4.61 -19.47
C GLY A 97 -5.73 -5.74 -19.15
N ARG A 98 -4.42 -5.44 -19.01
CA ARG A 98 -3.42 -6.42 -18.55
C ARG A 98 -3.36 -6.56 -17.05
N ILE A 99 -3.86 -5.57 -16.32
CA ILE A 99 -3.82 -5.49 -14.86
C ILE A 99 -5.22 -5.71 -14.28
N PHE A 100 -6.22 -5.07 -14.89
CA PHE A 100 -7.59 -5.01 -14.41
C PHE A 100 -8.56 -5.66 -15.39
N GLN A 101 -9.64 -6.21 -14.85
CA GLN A 101 -10.64 -6.90 -15.64
C GLN A 101 -11.50 -5.92 -16.45
N VAL A 102 -11.61 -6.21 -17.74
CA VAL A 102 -12.45 -5.49 -18.70
C VAL A 102 -13.37 -6.50 -19.37
N GLN A 103 -14.66 -6.19 -19.48
CA GLN A 103 -15.62 -7.00 -20.26
C GLN A 103 -16.57 -6.08 -21.01
N PHE A 104 -16.84 -6.38 -22.28
CA PHE A 104 -17.80 -5.62 -23.10
C PHE A 104 -17.54 -4.10 -23.14
N ASP A 105 -16.27 -3.70 -23.28
CA ASP A 105 -15.82 -2.29 -23.23
C ASP A 105 -16.15 -1.56 -21.89
N LYS A 106 -16.50 -2.32 -20.84
CA LYS A 106 -16.73 -1.84 -19.47
C LYS A 106 -15.63 -2.34 -18.54
N VAL A 107 -15.34 -1.59 -17.49
CA VAL A 107 -14.40 -2.02 -16.44
C VAL A 107 -15.15 -2.74 -15.33
N VAL A 108 -14.56 -3.79 -14.78
CA VAL A 108 -15.07 -4.41 -13.55
C VAL A 108 -14.55 -3.59 -12.37
N VAL A 109 -15.45 -3.13 -11.52
CA VAL A 109 -15.10 -2.46 -10.27
C VAL A 109 -15.79 -3.12 -9.08
N ASP A 110 -15.09 -3.15 -7.96
CA ASP A 110 -15.59 -3.61 -6.69
C ASP A 110 -15.96 -2.40 -5.82
N LEU A 111 -17.23 -2.35 -5.41
CA LEU A 111 -17.78 -1.30 -4.57
C LEU A 111 -17.77 -1.75 -3.12
N THR A 112 -17.19 -0.95 -2.24
CA THR A 112 -17.31 -1.13 -0.78
C THR A 112 -18.56 -0.40 -0.30
N VAL A 113 -19.47 -1.16 0.34
CA VAL A 113 -20.78 -0.68 0.81
C VAL A 113 -20.92 -1.01 2.30
N PRO A 114 -20.71 -0.05 3.22
CA PRO A 114 -20.66 -0.31 4.66
C PRO A 114 -22.05 -0.62 5.26
N TYR A 115 -23.11 -0.14 4.63
CA TYR A 115 -24.51 -0.33 5.03
C TYR A 115 -25.42 -0.20 3.82
N ALA A 116 -26.69 -0.60 3.95
CA ALA A 116 -27.72 -0.43 2.92
C ALA A 116 -27.36 -1.09 1.56
N LYS A 117 -26.91 -2.36 1.61
CA LYS A 117 -26.54 -3.15 0.42
C LYS A 117 -27.69 -3.24 -0.57
N ASP A 118 -28.90 -3.56 -0.10
CA ASP A 118 -30.05 -3.82 -0.96
C ASP A 118 -30.51 -2.53 -1.66
N GLU A 119 -30.52 -1.39 -0.95
CA GLU A 119 -30.81 -0.09 -1.55
C GLU A 119 -29.75 0.32 -2.58
N THR A 120 -28.48 -0.01 -2.33
CA THR A 120 -27.40 0.24 -3.29
C THR A 120 -27.54 -0.63 -4.53
N LEU A 121 -27.87 -1.91 -4.37
CA LEU A 121 -28.14 -2.84 -5.48
C LEU A 121 -29.32 -2.36 -6.33
N ASP A 122 -30.38 -1.85 -5.70
CA ASP A 122 -31.52 -1.29 -6.42
C ASP A 122 -31.13 -0.02 -7.17
N ALA A 123 -30.39 0.90 -6.54
CA ALA A 123 -29.90 2.11 -7.20
C ALA A 123 -29.03 1.81 -8.42
N LEU A 124 -28.15 0.80 -8.34
CA LEU A 124 -27.30 0.36 -9.45
C LEU A 124 -28.13 -0.12 -10.65
N ARG A 125 -29.25 -0.82 -10.41
CA ARG A 125 -30.14 -1.32 -11.47
C ARG A 125 -30.85 -0.20 -12.24
N TYR A 126 -30.97 1.00 -11.66
CA TYR A 126 -31.55 2.17 -12.33
C TYR A 126 -30.54 2.97 -13.15
N LEU A 127 -29.24 2.66 -13.06
CA LEU A 127 -28.21 3.33 -13.86
C LEU A 127 -28.04 2.63 -15.21
N ASP A 128 -28.23 3.40 -16.28
CA ASP A 128 -28.08 2.88 -17.64
C ASP A 128 -26.66 2.34 -17.90
N GLY A 129 -26.60 1.11 -18.41
CA GLY A 129 -25.35 0.48 -18.82
C GLY A 129 -24.51 -0.08 -17.67
N ILE A 130 -25.02 -0.14 -16.45
CA ILE A 130 -24.36 -0.81 -15.32
C ILE A 130 -24.88 -2.25 -15.21
N ASP A 131 -23.97 -3.23 -15.13
CA ASP A 131 -24.36 -4.63 -14.87
C ASP A 131 -23.81 -5.08 -13.52
N VAL A 132 -24.68 -5.56 -12.63
CA VAL A 132 -24.25 -6.16 -11.36
C VAL A 132 -23.80 -7.60 -11.62
N LEU A 133 -22.55 -7.90 -11.29
CA LEU A 133 -21.97 -9.23 -11.48
C LEU A 133 -22.25 -10.14 -10.27
N ALA A 134 -21.90 -9.65 -9.08
CA ALA A 134 -22.00 -10.40 -7.84
C ALA A 134 -22.03 -9.44 -6.63
N SER A 135 -22.45 -9.99 -5.48
CA SER A 135 -22.26 -9.33 -4.19
C SER A 135 -21.80 -10.34 -3.15
N ALA A 136 -21.03 -9.87 -2.18
CA ALA A 136 -20.53 -10.65 -1.06
C ALA A 136 -20.71 -9.87 0.25
N ASP A 137 -20.96 -10.60 1.33
CA ASP A 137 -21.18 -10.06 2.66
C ASP A 137 -19.96 -10.31 3.56
N ALA A 138 -19.47 -9.25 4.22
CA ALA A 138 -18.53 -9.34 5.31
C ALA A 138 -19.17 -8.79 6.61
N PRO A 139 -18.64 -9.11 7.81
CA PRO A 139 -19.26 -8.67 9.06
C PRO A 139 -19.42 -7.16 9.23
N ALA A 140 -18.59 -6.35 8.56
CA ALA A 140 -18.55 -4.90 8.73
C ALA A 140 -18.87 -4.10 7.45
N PHE A 141 -18.98 -4.76 6.30
CA PHE A 141 -19.23 -4.14 5.00
C PHE A 141 -19.67 -5.19 3.97
N HIS A 142 -20.13 -4.72 2.84
CA HIS A 142 -20.48 -5.53 1.68
C HIS A 142 -19.60 -5.14 0.50
N VAL A 143 -19.34 -6.10 -0.39
CA VAL A 143 -18.66 -5.86 -1.66
C VAL A 143 -19.64 -6.15 -2.78
N ILE A 144 -19.77 -5.24 -3.74
CA ILE A 144 -20.59 -5.43 -4.94
C ILE A 144 -19.69 -5.27 -6.15
N SER A 145 -19.52 -6.32 -6.95
CA SER A 145 -18.78 -6.27 -8.21
C SER A 145 -19.72 -5.87 -9.34
N VAL A 146 -19.36 -4.83 -10.09
CA VAL A 146 -20.18 -4.26 -11.17
C VAL A 146 -19.35 -4.00 -12.42
N LEU A 147 -19.95 -4.17 -13.59
CA LEU A 147 -19.43 -3.66 -14.85
C LEU A 147 -19.89 -2.23 -15.06
N VAL A 148 -18.92 -1.33 -15.24
CA VAL A 148 -19.16 0.11 -15.33
C VAL A 148 -18.54 0.64 -16.62
N PRO A 149 -19.33 1.27 -17.51
CA PRO A 149 -18.76 2.08 -18.58
C PRO A 149 -17.93 3.19 -17.96
N PRO A 150 -16.69 3.45 -18.41
CA PRO A 150 -15.83 4.45 -17.78
C PRO A 150 -16.46 5.83 -17.59
N ALA A 151 -17.33 6.24 -18.52
CA ALA A 151 -18.08 7.50 -18.45
C ALA A 151 -19.08 7.58 -17.28
N ARG A 152 -19.46 6.45 -16.68
CA ARG A 152 -20.43 6.33 -15.58
C ARG A 152 -19.75 6.05 -14.22
N LEU A 153 -18.40 6.07 -14.17
CA LEU A 153 -17.65 5.85 -12.92
C LEU A 153 -18.08 6.80 -11.79
N LEU A 154 -18.34 8.07 -12.11
CA LEU A 154 -18.78 9.04 -11.12
C LEU A 154 -20.19 8.78 -10.61
N ASP A 155 -21.12 8.36 -11.47
CA ASP A 155 -22.49 8.06 -11.06
C ASP A 155 -22.53 6.94 -10.01
N VAL A 156 -21.73 5.90 -10.24
CA VAL A 156 -21.57 4.78 -9.29
C VAL A 156 -20.89 5.26 -8.02
N ALA A 157 -19.86 6.11 -8.12
CA ALA A 157 -19.16 6.69 -6.98
C ALA A 157 -20.06 7.55 -6.08
N LEU A 158 -21.04 8.24 -6.67
CA LEU A 158 -21.93 9.16 -5.97
C LEU A 158 -23.12 8.47 -5.29
N LEU A 159 -23.31 7.16 -5.51
CA LEU A 159 -24.36 6.42 -4.82
C LEU A 159 -24.17 6.51 -3.30
N PRO A 160 -25.22 6.85 -2.52
CA PRO A 160 -25.10 7.11 -1.09
C PRO A 160 -24.50 5.97 -0.27
N GLY A 161 -24.72 4.71 -0.68
CA GLY A 161 -24.17 3.54 -0.01
C GLY A 161 -22.72 3.20 -0.39
N VAL A 162 -22.13 3.86 -1.40
CA VAL A 162 -20.79 3.53 -1.88
C VAL A 162 -19.73 4.36 -1.14
N SER A 163 -18.95 3.70 -0.28
CA SER A 163 -17.85 4.34 0.45
C SER A 163 -16.50 4.22 -0.26
N GLY A 164 -16.32 3.22 -1.11
CA GLY A 164 -15.10 3.00 -1.88
C GLY A 164 -15.36 2.29 -3.20
N ILE A 165 -14.47 2.52 -4.17
CA ILE A 165 -14.48 1.88 -5.49
C ILE A 165 -13.07 1.41 -5.79
N HIS A 166 -12.93 0.18 -6.27
CA HIS A 166 -11.65 -0.39 -6.65
C HIS A 166 -11.73 -1.03 -8.02
N ALA A 167 -10.70 -0.86 -8.84
CA ALA A 167 -10.59 -1.62 -10.08
C ALA A 167 -10.33 -3.09 -9.73
N ALA A 168 -11.12 -4.00 -10.30
CA ALA A 168 -10.96 -5.42 -10.03
C ALA A 168 -9.71 -5.93 -10.76
N GLY A 169 -8.64 -6.14 -10.00
CA GLY A 169 -7.40 -6.75 -10.49
C GLY A 169 -7.65 -8.20 -10.91
N GLY A 170 -7.10 -8.59 -12.05
CA GLY A 170 -7.25 -9.96 -12.55
C GLY A 170 -6.14 -10.28 -13.54
N VAL A 171 -5.15 -11.06 -13.09
CA VAL A 171 -4.04 -11.49 -13.93
C VAL A 171 -4.24 -12.95 -14.29
N THR A 172 -4.48 -13.23 -15.58
CA THR A 172 -4.42 -14.60 -16.11
C THR A 172 -3.00 -14.87 -16.59
N GLY A 173 -2.27 -15.73 -15.87
CA GLY A 173 -0.89 -16.10 -16.20
C GLY A 173 0.14 -15.21 -15.51
N GLY A 174 0.85 -15.76 -14.52
CA GLY A 174 1.78 -15.05 -13.64
C GLY A 174 3.08 -14.60 -14.32
N ALA A 175 3.02 -13.52 -15.09
CA ALA A 175 4.16 -12.62 -15.24
C ALA A 175 3.96 -11.48 -14.24
N GLY A 176 4.84 -11.40 -13.24
CA GLY A 176 4.73 -10.48 -12.11
C GLY A 176 4.40 -9.06 -12.55
N ILE A 177 3.21 -8.60 -12.17
CA ILE A 177 2.85 -7.19 -12.21
C ILE A 177 3.54 -6.55 -11.01
N VAL A 178 4.47 -5.63 -11.28
CA VAL A 178 4.99 -4.74 -10.25
C VAL A 178 3.91 -3.69 -10.03
N LEU A 179 3.05 -3.92 -9.04
CA LEU A 179 2.22 -2.85 -8.51
C LEU A 179 3.17 -1.89 -7.80
N HIS A 180 3.21 -0.64 -8.25
CA HIS A 180 4.01 0.38 -7.59
C HIS A 180 3.34 0.70 -6.24
N PRO A 181 3.96 0.35 -5.09
CA PRO A 181 3.40 0.69 -3.79
C PRO A 181 3.27 2.20 -3.68
N LYS A 182 2.25 2.67 -2.97
CA LYS A 182 2.00 4.10 -2.83
C LYS A 182 3.07 4.68 -1.93
N ALA A 183 3.79 5.70 -2.40
CA ALA A 183 4.74 6.46 -1.62
C ALA A 183 4.26 7.91 -1.47
N GLN A 184 4.55 8.52 -0.32
CA GLN A 184 4.41 9.97 -0.16
C GLN A 184 5.58 10.70 -0.79
N GLY A 185 6.76 10.09 -0.80
CA GLY A 185 8.00 10.69 -1.31
C GLY A 185 8.58 9.97 -2.52
N ALA A 186 9.91 9.98 -2.62
CA ALA A 186 10.65 9.64 -3.82
C ALA A 186 10.83 8.13 -4.03
N VAL A 187 10.64 7.31 -2.99
CA VAL A 187 10.95 5.88 -3.01
C VAL A 187 9.73 5.06 -2.59
N GLY A 188 9.45 3.98 -3.34
CA GLY A 188 8.35 3.07 -3.03
C GLY A 188 8.58 2.22 -1.78
N ASN A 189 7.55 2.09 -0.94
CA ASN A 189 7.58 1.26 0.27
C ASN A 189 7.16 -0.20 0.01
N GLN A 190 8.14 -1.11 0.02
CA GLN A 190 7.88 -2.55 -0.15
C GLN A 190 7.11 -3.19 1.02
N ALA A 191 7.11 -2.57 2.20
CA ALA A 191 6.30 -3.03 3.33
C ALA A 191 4.79 -2.87 3.06
N GLU A 192 4.37 -1.94 2.19
CA GLU A 192 2.96 -1.86 1.78
C GLU A 192 2.49 -3.15 1.11
N GLN A 193 3.34 -3.75 0.27
CA GLN A 193 3.05 -5.01 -0.40
C GLN A 193 3.09 -6.18 0.60
N ALA A 194 4.13 -6.25 1.43
CA ALA A 194 4.30 -7.34 2.39
C ALA A 194 3.19 -7.39 3.46
N LEU A 195 2.63 -6.23 3.82
CA LEU A 195 1.56 -6.10 4.81
C LEU A 195 0.16 -5.99 4.18
N GLU A 196 0.05 -6.11 2.86
CA GLU A 196 -1.19 -5.94 2.10
C GLU A 196 -1.96 -4.65 2.47
N VAL A 197 -1.24 -3.54 2.65
CA VAL A 197 -1.82 -2.25 3.10
C VAL A 197 -2.90 -1.77 2.14
N GLU A 198 -2.74 -2.03 0.85
CA GLU A 198 -3.76 -1.75 -0.17
C GLU A 198 -5.09 -2.46 0.16
N ALA A 199 -5.06 -3.72 0.60
CA ALA A 199 -6.28 -4.45 0.96
C ALA A 199 -7.04 -3.78 2.11
N VAL A 200 -6.31 -3.23 3.10
CA VAL A 200 -6.92 -2.46 4.20
C VAL A 200 -7.51 -1.15 3.68
N ARG A 201 -6.77 -0.41 2.85
CA ARG A 201 -7.25 0.85 2.24
C ARG A 201 -8.47 0.64 1.34
N ARG A 202 -8.63 -0.55 0.75
CA ARG A 202 -9.82 -0.87 -0.04
C ARG A 202 -11.10 -0.83 0.78
N VAL A 203 -11.01 -1.33 2.00
CA VAL A 203 -12.13 -1.40 2.94
C VAL A 203 -12.28 -0.08 3.69
N PHE A 204 -11.15 0.51 4.11
CA PHE A 204 -11.10 1.72 4.91
C PHE A 204 -10.32 2.82 4.17
N PRO A 205 -10.92 3.47 3.15
CA PRO A 205 -10.21 4.44 2.31
C PRO A 205 -9.78 5.71 3.05
N ALA A 206 -10.39 5.98 4.20
CA ALA A 206 -10.01 7.08 5.09
C ALA A 206 -9.00 6.67 6.18
N ALA A 207 -8.60 5.40 6.26
CA ALA A 207 -7.61 4.96 7.24
C ALA A 207 -6.20 5.33 6.78
N ASP A 208 -5.68 6.41 7.33
CA ASP A 208 -4.35 6.96 7.04
C ASP A 208 -3.47 7.11 8.30
N GLY A 209 -3.92 6.57 9.43
CA GLY A 209 -3.25 6.72 10.73
C GLY A 209 -3.48 8.07 11.40
N GLY A 210 -4.50 8.83 10.97
CA GLY A 210 -4.93 10.06 11.61
C GLY A 210 -4.98 9.96 13.14
N LEU A 211 -4.47 11.01 13.81
CA LEU A 211 -4.37 11.15 15.27
C LEU A 211 -3.32 10.27 15.96
N LEU A 212 -2.73 9.28 15.29
CA LEU A 212 -1.69 8.44 15.89
C LEU A 212 -0.37 9.20 16.02
N ARG A 213 0.27 9.07 17.19
CA ARG A 213 1.63 9.51 17.45
C ARG A 213 2.49 8.26 17.66
N ILE A 214 3.48 8.08 16.81
CA ILE A 214 4.27 6.86 16.74
C ILE A 214 5.72 7.16 17.14
N GLY A 215 6.27 6.35 18.04
CA GLY A 215 7.67 6.36 18.42
C GLY A 215 8.44 5.23 17.74
N THR A 216 9.64 5.52 17.29
CA THR A 216 10.55 4.57 16.66
C THR A 216 11.88 4.54 17.40
N LEU A 217 12.32 3.33 17.72
CA LEU A 217 13.60 3.05 18.35
C LEU A 217 14.47 2.21 17.41
N SER A 218 15.62 2.74 17.03
CA SER A 218 16.61 2.03 16.19
C SER A 218 17.99 2.65 16.44
N ASP A 219 18.93 2.52 15.51
CA ASP A 219 20.28 3.01 15.68
C ASP A 219 20.33 4.56 15.71
N SER A 220 19.96 5.24 14.62
CA SER A 220 19.98 6.67 14.44
C SER A 220 18.88 7.14 13.48
N ALA A 221 18.65 8.45 13.41
CA ALA A 221 17.71 9.01 12.44
C ALA A 221 18.14 10.32 11.78
N ASN A 222 19.14 11.03 12.33
CA ASN A 222 19.50 12.36 11.85
C ASN A 222 21.02 12.53 11.73
N ARG A 223 21.73 11.49 11.29
CA ARG A 223 23.19 11.47 11.29
C ARG A 223 23.81 11.41 9.89
N ILE A 224 23.09 10.94 8.87
CA ILE A 224 23.61 10.70 7.53
C ILE A 224 22.92 11.60 6.51
N GLY A 225 23.69 12.15 5.56
CA GLY A 225 23.13 12.70 4.32
C GLY A 225 22.12 13.83 4.49
N GLY A 226 22.25 14.64 5.54
CA GLY A 226 21.29 15.72 5.88
C GLY A 226 20.11 15.26 6.76
N GLY A 227 20.03 13.97 7.08
CA GLY A 227 19.12 13.39 8.07
C GLY A 227 17.65 13.62 7.73
N VAL A 228 16.83 13.86 8.76
CA VAL A 228 15.39 14.08 8.65
C VAL A 228 15.04 15.21 7.69
N ALA A 229 15.88 16.25 7.60
CA ALA A 229 15.63 17.39 6.71
C ALA A 229 15.65 16.99 5.24
N THR A 230 16.49 16.03 4.84
CA THR A 230 16.54 15.52 3.46
C THR A 230 15.24 14.79 3.11
N SER A 231 14.76 13.89 3.98
CA SER A 231 13.50 13.16 3.79
C SER A 231 12.29 14.10 3.79
N GLN A 232 12.33 15.18 4.56
CA GLN A 232 11.31 16.23 4.48
C GLN A 232 11.35 16.99 3.15
N GLY A 233 12.53 17.16 2.57
CA GLY A 233 12.72 17.80 1.26
C GLY A 233 12.16 16.98 0.09
N THR A 234 12.09 15.66 0.24
CA THR A 234 11.55 14.71 -0.75
C THR A 234 10.13 14.23 -0.41
N ASN A 235 9.56 14.68 0.71
CA ASN A 235 8.28 14.23 1.26
C ASN A 235 8.23 12.74 1.68
N ASP A 236 9.40 12.10 1.85
CA ASP A 236 9.51 10.77 2.48
C ASP A 236 9.27 10.85 4.00
N LEU A 237 9.43 12.03 4.60
CA LEU A 237 8.97 12.33 5.96
C LEU A 237 8.13 13.60 6.01
N PRO A 238 7.18 13.68 6.96
CA PRO A 238 6.30 14.83 7.06
C PRO A 238 7.03 16.09 7.54
N ALA A 239 6.81 17.21 6.86
CA ALA A 239 7.26 18.52 7.28
C ALA A 239 6.38 19.13 8.40
N GLY A 240 6.72 20.36 8.84
CA GLY A 240 5.87 21.15 9.74
C GLY A 240 5.95 20.75 11.21
N GLY A 241 7.07 20.19 11.67
CA GLY A 241 7.28 19.80 13.07
C GLY A 241 6.60 18.50 13.48
N ARG A 242 6.07 17.73 12.51
CA ARG A 242 5.50 16.39 12.75
C ARG A 242 6.54 15.31 13.03
N VAL A 243 7.82 15.58 12.80
CA VAL A 243 8.93 14.68 13.16
C VAL A 243 9.72 15.28 14.32
N SER A 244 10.01 14.47 15.33
CA SER A 244 10.83 14.87 16.49
C SER A 244 11.92 13.84 16.78
N VAL A 245 13.16 14.29 16.95
CA VAL A 245 14.28 13.43 17.34
C VAL A 245 14.55 13.68 18.83
N VAL A 246 14.09 12.78 19.68
CA VAL A 246 14.19 12.87 21.15
C VAL A 246 15.62 12.63 21.61
N ALA A 247 16.23 11.57 21.06
CA ALA A 247 17.62 11.22 21.30
C ALA A 247 18.17 10.56 20.04
N ASP A 248 19.35 10.96 19.61
CA ASP A 248 20.01 10.35 18.45
C ASP A 248 21.31 9.68 18.86
N MET A 249 21.84 8.80 17.99
CA MET A 249 23.07 8.07 18.26
C MET A 249 24.24 9.03 18.48
N VAL A 250 24.96 8.80 19.58
CA VAL A 250 26.20 9.52 19.90
C VAL A 250 27.39 8.58 19.70
N GLY A 251 28.27 8.95 18.76
CA GLY A 251 29.41 8.12 18.37
C GLY A 251 29.00 6.91 17.52
N GLY A 252 29.96 6.04 17.21
CA GLY A 252 29.74 4.84 16.40
C GLY A 252 29.54 5.10 14.90
N SER A 253 28.97 4.11 14.22
CA SER A 253 28.70 4.13 12.78
C SER A 253 27.18 4.13 12.56
N PRO A 254 26.54 5.31 12.51
CA PRO A 254 25.11 5.40 12.26
C PRO A 254 24.79 4.88 10.85
N THR A 255 23.62 4.27 10.69
CA THR A 255 23.02 3.86 9.41
C THR A 255 21.74 4.65 9.10
N ASP A 256 21.20 5.40 10.06
CA ASP A 256 19.90 6.07 9.98
C ASP A 256 18.75 5.08 9.67
N GLU A 257 18.83 3.85 10.18
CA GLU A 257 17.77 2.83 10.04
C GLU A 257 16.46 3.31 10.68
N GLY A 258 16.55 4.04 11.79
CA GLY A 258 15.39 4.67 12.42
C GLY A 258 14.70 5.71 11.54
N ARG A 259 15.46 6.43 10.69
CA ARG A 259 14.87 7.35 9.69
C ARG A 259 14.13 6.55 8.62
N ALA A 260 14.76 5.51 8.09
CA ALA A 260 14.14 4.64 7.09
C ALA A 260 12.85 3.99 7.63
N MET A 261 12.84 3.51 8.87
CA MET A 261 11.62 2.99 9.51
C MET A 261 10.50 4.03 9.58
N MET A 262 10.82 5.28 9.94
CA MET A 262 9.83 6.36 9.98
C MET A 262 9.29 6.71 8.58
N GLU A 263 10.13 6.64 7.54
CA GLU A 263 9.71 6.82 6.13
C GLU A 263 8.69 5.75 5.72
N LEU A 264 8.94 4.48 6.05
CA LEU A 264 7.98 3.38 5.80
C LEU A 264 6.65 3.61 6.53
N ILE A 265 6.69 4.06 7.78
CA ILE A 265 5.48 4.40 8.54
C ILE A 265 4.74 5.55 7.87
N HIS A 266 5.44 6.57 7.36
CA HIS A 266 4.82 7.71 6.70
C HIS A 266 4.11 7.31 5.40
N ASP A 267 4.72 6.41 4.63
CA ASP A 267 4.10 5.87 3.41
C ASP A 267 2.81 5.09 3.71
N ILE A 268 2.84 4.23 4.73
CA ILE A 268 1.68 3.42 5.14
C ILE A 268 0.59 4.30 5.78
N ALA A 269 0.99 5.23 6.65
CA ALA A 269 0.12 6.02 7.50
C ALA A 269 0.47 7.53 7.41
N PRO A 270 0.14 8.18 6.28
CA PRO A 270 0.54 9.57 6.01
C PRO A 270 -0.15 10.61 6.90
N GLY A 271 -1.29 10.25 7.48
CA GLY A 271 -2.10 11.07 8.37
C GLY A 271 -1.61 11.10 9.82
N THR A 272 -0.54 10.36 10.15
CA THR A 272 0.04 10.36 11.51
C THR A 272 0.29 11.78 12.02
N ALA A 273 -0.15 12.03 13.25
CA ALA A 273 -0.08 13.35 13.88
C ALA A 273 1.38 13.69 14.25
N GLN A 274 2.14 12.70 14.72
CA GLN A 274 3.55 12.86 15.05
C GLN A 274 4.34 11.57 14.89
N LEU A 275 5.55 11.68 14.35
CA LEU A 275 6.59 10.66 14.40
C LEU A 275 7.69 11.13 15.35
N ALA A 276 8.20 10.21 16.16
CA ALA A 276 9.30 10.50 17.05
C ALA A 276 10.35 9.41 17.00
N PHE A 277 11.62 9.81 17.04
CA PHE A 277 12.74 8.89 17.10
C PHE A 277 13.45 9.00 18.45
N ALA A 278 13.88 7.86 18.99
CA ALA A 278 14.89 7.80 20.02
C ALA A 278 15.86 6.65 19.74
N THR A 279 17.16 6.84 19.97
CA THR A 279 18.13 5.74 19.76
C THR A 279 17.91 4.58 20.74
N ALA A 280 18.01 3.35 20.25
CA ALA A 280 18.05 2.13 21.06
C ALA A 280 19.48 1.79 21.55
N THR A 281 20.50 2.50 21.04
CA THR A 281 21.91 2.28 21.39
C THR A 281 22.27 2.88 22.75
N GLY A 282 23.51 2.70 23.21
CA GLY A 282 23.95 3.24 24.51
C GLY A 282 23.68 2.33 25.72
N GLY A 283 23.25 1.09 25.49
CA GLY A 283 23.02 0.07 26.53
C GLY A 283 21.55 -0.06 26.92
N GLN A 284 21.21 -1.18 27.58
CA GLN A 284 19.83 -1.52 27.98
C GLN A 284 19.15 -0.45 28.83
N ALA A 285 19.90 0.24 29.70
CA ALA A 285 19.38 1.32 30.53
C ALA A 285 18.96 2.53 29.68
N ASN A 286 19.74 2.89 28.66
CA ASN A 286 19.40 3.97 27.75
C ASN A 286 18.18 3.60 26.89
N PHE A 287 18.15 2.36 26.37
CA PHE A 287 17.01 1.86 25.61
C PHE A 287 15.71 1.90 26.42
N ALA A 288 15.72 1.36 27.65
CA ALA A 288 14.57 1.40 28.56
C ALA A 288 14.15 2.83 28.92
N SER A 289 15.12 3.74 29.14
CA SER A 289 14.85 5.15 29.38
C SER A 289 14.12 5.78 28.18
N ASN A 290 14.58 5.51 26.96
CA ASN A 290 13.97 6.06 25.75
C ASN A 290 12.58 5.48 25.47
N ILE A 291 12.34 4.20 25.76
CA ILE A 291 10.98 3.61 25.75
C ILE A 291 10.06 4.40 26.68
N ASN A 292 10.49 4.64 27.92
CA ASN A 292 9.68 5.39 28.89
C ASN A 292 9.39 6.82 28.42
N VAL A 293 10.38 7.51 27.85
CA VAL A 293 10.19 8.87 27.31
C VAL A 293 9.18 8.86 26.17
N LEU A 294 9.29 7.94 25.22
CA LEU A 294 8.33 7.83 24.12
C LEU A 294 6.93 7.47 24.63
N ALA A 295 6.81 6.56 25.59
CA ALA A 295 5.51 6.11 26.12
C ALA A 295 4.69 7.23 26.78
N THR A 296 5.30 8.36 27.16
CA THR A 296 4.57 9.52 27.69
C THR A 296 3.68 10.21 26.66
N THR A 297 4.01 10.11 25.36
CA THR A 297 3.37 10.91 24.29
C THR A 297 3.08 10.15 23.00
N ARG A 298 3.38 8.85 22.95
CA ARG A 298 3.18 7.98 21.78
C ARG A 298 2.19 6.87 22.11
N GLU A 299 1.25 6.61 21.21
CA GLU A 299 0.31 5.49 21.32
C GLU A 299 0.94 4.16 20.88
N ILE A 300 1.89 4.25 19.93
CA ILE A 300 2.58 3.08 19.35
C ILE A 300 4.07 3.34 19.44
N ILE A 301 4.82 2.32 19.87
CA ILE A 301 6.28 2.31 19.84
C ILE A 301 6.71 1.07 19.06
N ASN A 302 7.59 1.24 18.08
CA ASN A 302 8.24 0.13 17.39
C ASN A 302 9.77 0.18 17.57
N ASP A 303 10.39 -0.99 17.45
CA ASP A 303 11.83 -1.15 17.48
C ASP A 303 12.28 -2.29 16.55
N ASP A 304 13.53 -2.25 16.15
CA ASP A 304 14.25 -3.30 15.40
C ASP A 304 15.50 -3.78 16.15
N TYR A 305 15.68 -3.33 17.40
CA TYR A 305 16.93 -3.43 18.12
C TYR A 305 16.84 -4.40 19.30
N VAL A 306 17.61 -5.49 19.24
CA VAL A 306 17.64 -6.50 20.29
C VAL A 306 18.93 -6.46 21.12
N TYR A 307 18.78 -6.36 22.45
CA TYR A 307 19.87 -6.68 23.37
C TYR A 307 19.84 -8.17 23.74
N PHE A 308 20.89 -8.91 23.38
CA PHE A 308 21.05 -10.29 23.83
C PHE A 308 21.45 -10.36 25.30
N ALA A 309 20.47 -10.26 26.20
CA ALA A 309 20.60 -10.77 27.56
C ALA A 309 19.88 -12.11 27.64
N ARG A 310 20.62 -13.17 27.98
CA ARG A 310 20.04 -14.46 28.36
C ARG A 310 19.00 -14.20 29.47
N SER A 311 17.79 -14.71 29.31
CA SER A 311 16.82 -14.84 30.40
C SER A 311 17.47 -15.60 31.55
N LEU A 312 17.98 -14.86 32.55
CA LEU A 312 18.16 -15.38 33.89
C LEU A 312 16.83 -15.14 34.56
N GLY A 313 16.02 -16.20 34.62
CA GLY A 313 14.68 -16.16 35.17
C GLY A 313 14.64 -15.41 36.49
N ILE A 314 13.90 -14.30 36.51
CA ILE A 314 13.40 -13.70 37.74
C ILE A 314 12.48 -14.75 38.35
N ARG A 315 12.97 -15.50 39.34
CA ARG A 315 12.09 -16.13 40.32
C ARG A 315 11.46 -14.98 41.10
N MET A 316 10.14 -14.82 40.98
CA MET A 316 9.38 -14.00 41.91
C MET A 316 9.67 -14.48 43.33
N ALA A 317 10.34 -13.65 44.13
CA ALA A 317 10.37 -13.82 45.57
C ALA A 317 8.96 -13.49 46.08
N SER A 318 8.26 -14.50 46.58
CA SER A 318 7.01 -14.33 47.32
C SER A 318 7.26 -13.42 48.53
N SER A 319 6.51 -12.33 48.61
CA SER A 319 6.53 -11.39 49.73
C SER A 319 6.21 -12.09 51.06
N PRO A 320 6.97 -11.87 52.16
CA PRO A 320 6.55 -12.28 53.48
C PRO A 320 5.51 -11.27 54.00
N ARG A 321 4.30 -11.77 54.29
CA ARG A 321 3.29 -11.01 55.01
C ARG A 321 3.81 -10.67 56.41
N LEU A 322 3.72 -9.40 56.78
CA LEU A 322 3.49 -8.95 58.15
C LEU A 322 2.20 -8.12 58.15
#